data_AF-A0AA35T8J4-F1
#
_entry.id   AF-A0AA35T8J4-F1
#
_cell.length_a   1.000
_cell.length_b   1.000
_cell.length_c   1.000
_cell.angle_alpha   90.00
_cell.angle_beta   90.00
_cell.angle_gamma   90.00
#
_symmetry.space_group_name_H-M   'P 1'
#
loop_
_entity.id
_entity.type
_entity.pdbx_description
1 polymer ?
#
loop_
_entity_poly.entity_id
_entity_poly.type
_entity_poly.pdbx_seq_one_letter_code
_entity_poly.pdbx_strand_id
1 'polypeptide(L)'
;MQQQRALLLAKRFLSNGRVSRFSSSRAVSTTTQCRWSGDGDGKEEQKVSPDSFQRAKRGAFFQPRPQLYNTFVEDVFLRQYLQRVMPVEVCEEVFADLERKYNAWGEKVDELVTSSAWRTLHDIAAEEGMVAIAYERKHAQWSRLHQVAKTILWGPSSALYSCPIAMTDGAAMLIESSGLTQELPQLGKAFARLTTRDPTNFWTSGQWMTERRGGSDVGQSTDTVAVPQEDGSYRLYGYKWFTSATDADIAFTLARVQDPQGLVTPV
;
A
#
# COMPACT_ATOMS: atom_id res chain seq x y z
N MET A 1 39.12 -13.79 -3.98
CA MET A 1 38.03 -13.35 -3.08
C MET A 1 36.72 -13.42 -3.86
N GLN A 2 35.82 -14.34 -3.51
CA GLN A 2 34.45 -14.36 -4.05
C GLN A 2 33.54 -13.59 -3.08
N GLN A 3 32.79 -12.60 -3.58
CA GLN A 3 31.70 -12.00 -2.81
C GLN A 3 30.48 -12.93 -2.88
N GLN A 4 30.13 -13.58 -1.76
CA GLN A 4 28.89 -14.34 -1.65
C GLN A 4 27.70 -13.37 -1.64
N ARG A 5 26.91 -13.37 -2.73
CA ARG A 5 25.71 -12.54 -2.88
C ARG A 5 24.49 -13.28 -2.35
N ALA A 6 24.21 -13.17 -1.05
CA ALA A 6 22.97 -13.69 -0.47
C ALA A 6 21.78 -12.77 -0.83
N LEU A 7 20.92 -13.20 -1.75
CA LEU A 7 19.69 -12.49 -2.10
C LEU A 7 18.52 -12.98 -1.23
N LEU A 8 18.16 -12.19 -0.22
CA LEU A 8 17.20 -12.58 0.81
C LEU A 8 15.76 -12.24 0.39
N LEU A 9 14.89 -13.26 0.37
CA LEU A 9 13.47 -13.15 0.01
C LEU A 9 12.58 -13.60 1.18
N ALA A 10 11.95 -12.64 1.86
CA ALA A 10 10.92 -12.94 2.86
C ALA A 10 9.56 -13.17 2.18
N LYS A 11 8.72 -14.05 2.77
CA LYS A 11 7.43 -14.46 2.18
C LYS A 11 6.41 -14.81 3.26
N ARG A 12 5.21 -14.20 3.19
CA ARG A 12 4.09 -14.47 4.11
C ARG A 12 3.26 -15.67 3.61
N PHE A 13 2.71 -16.45 4.54
CA PHE A 13 1.62 -17.40 4.24
C PHE A 13 0.28 -16.79 4.70
N LEU A 14 -0.76 -16.95 3.90
CA LEU A 14 -2.14 -16.59 4.23
C LEU A 14 -3.07 -17.76 3.89
N SER A 15 -4.07 -18.00 4.74
CA SER A 15 -5.06 -19.07 4.60
C SER A 15 -6.37 -18.55 4.01
N ASN A 16 -7.03 -19.37 3.19
CA ASN A 16 -8.21 -18.95 2.43
C ASN A 16 -9.50 -19.00 3.26
N GLY A 17 -10.04 -17.84 3.63
CA GLY A 17 -11.40 -17.68 4.17
C GLY A 17 -12.43 -17.36 3.08
N ARG A 18 -13.40 -18.24 2.84
CA ARG A 18 -14.55 -17.97 1.96
C ARG A 18 -15.65 -17.21 2.70
N VAL A 19 -16.21 -16.18 2.08
CA VAL A 19 -17.47 -15.54 2.50
C VAL A 19 -18.40 -15.44 1.29
N SER A 20 -19.64 -15.89 1.44
CA SER A 20 -20.69 -15.83 0.41
C SER A 20 -21.38 -14.46 0.39
N ARG A 21 -21.81 -14.00 -0.80
CA ARG A 21 -22.64 -12.80 -0.94
C ARG A 21 -24.12 -13.17 -1.04
N PHE A 22 -24.95 -12.50 -0.25
CA PHE A 22 -26.39 -12.42 -0.50
C PHE A 22 -26.69 -11.39 -1.59
N SER A 23 -27.84 -11.52 -2.25
CA SER A 23 -28.29 -10.62 -3.32
C SER A 23 -29.56 -9.84 -2.92
N SER A 24 -29.63 -8.60 -3.39
CA SER A 24 -30.88 -7.90 -3.67
C SER A 24 -30.67 -7.06 -4.92
N SER A 25 -31.74 -6.56 -5.55
CA SER A 25 -31.65 -6.01 -6.92
C SER A 25 -32.57 -4.81 -7.17
N ARG A 26 -32.35 -4.21 -8.35
CA ARG A 26 -33.08 -3.10 -9.00
C ARG A 26 -32.64 -1.68 -8.61
N ALA A 27 -32.64 -0.83 -9.62
CA ALA A 27 -32.38 0.59 -9.59
C ALA A 27 -33.40 1.31 -10.49
N VAL A 28 -33.65 2.59 -10.23
CA VAL A 28 -34.27 3.54 -11.17
C VAL A 28 -33.53 4.88 -11.03
N SER A 29 -33.45 5.65 -12.12
CA SER A 29 -32.67 6.89 -12.23
C SER A 29 -33.58 8.11 -12.43
N THR A 30 -33.17 9.29 -11.95
CA THR A 30 -33.37 10.58 -12.67
C THR A 30 -32.45 11.69 -12.16
N THR A 31 -32.26 12.75 -12.97
CA THR A 31 -31.19 13.79 -12.84
C THR A 31 -31.80 15.21 -12.71
N THR A 32 -31.06 16.23 -12.22
CA THR A 32 -31.07 17.68 -12.62
C THR A 32 -30.24 18.57 -11.62
N GLN A 33 -29.81 19.80 -11.96
CA GLN A 33 -28.98 20.77 -11.15
C GLN A 33 -29.82 21.94 -10.54
N CYS A 34 -29.40 22.73 -9.50
CA CYS A 34 -30.29 23.65 -8.66
C CYS A 34 -29.76 24.97 -7.91
N ARG A 35 -29.26 26.11 -8.49
CA ARG A 35 -28.83 27.38 -7.77
C ARG A 35 -29.91 28.49 -7.79
N TRP A 36 -30.13 29.11 -6.63
CA TRP A 36 -29.68 30.47 -6.28
C TRP A 36 -29.36 31.52 -7.38
N SER A 37 -30.16 32.58 -7.41
CA SER A 37 -29.74 33.87 -6.82
C SER A 37 -30.94 34.44 -6.05
N GLY A 38 -30.74 35.35 -5.09
CA GLY A 38 -31.80 35.85 -4.20
C GLY A 38 -32.46 37.14 -4.68
N ASP A 39 -33.51 37.54 -3.95
CA ASP A 39 -34.03 38.88 -3.60
C ASP A 39 -33.70 40.03 -4.59
N GLY A 40 -34.68 40.72 -5.19
CA GLY A 40 -35.58 41.67 -4.52
C GLY A 40 -35.13 43.11 -4.86
N ASP A 41 -35.97 44.08 -5.25
CA ASP A 41 -37.42 44.23 -5.13
C ASP A 41 -38.13 44.53 -6.46
N GLY A 42 -39.43 44.20 -6.53
CA GLY A 42 -40.31 44.52 -7.66
C GLY A 42 -41.44 43.50 -7.80
N LYS A 43 -42.65 43.83 -7.32
CA LYS A 43 -43.79 42.89 -7.32
C LYS A 43 -44.64 42.98 -8.59
N GLU A 44 -44.32 42.13 -9.58
CA GLU A 44 -45.28 41.66 -10.57
C GLU A 44 -45.68 40.21 -10.25
N GLU A 45 -46.98 39.92 -10.13
CA GLU A 45 -47.48 38.56 -9.87
C GLU A 45 -47.58 37.75 -11.16
N GLN A 46 -46.48 37.06 -11.53
CA GLN A 46 -46.50 36.11 -12.64
C GLN A 46 -47.27 34.83 -12.27
N LYS A 47 -48.32 34.51 -13.04
CA LYS A 47 -49.05 33.23 -12.95
C LYS A 47 -48.18 32.06 -13.43
N VAL A 48 -47.58 31.34 -12.48
CA VAL A 48 -46.90 30.05 -12.74
C VAL A 48 -47.94 28.93 -12.81
N SER A 49 -47.78 27.96 -13.73
CA SER A 49 -48.67 26.80 -13.83
C SER A 49 -48.30 25.72 -12.78
N PRO A 50 -49.27 24.97 -12.23
CA PRO A 50 -49.04 24.13 -11.04
C PRO A 50 -47.98 23.02 -11.20
N ASP A 51 -47.80 22.50 -12.41
CA ASP A 51 -47.06 21.25 -12.64
C ASP A 51 -45.65 21.43 -13.22
N SER A 52 -45.21 22.68 -13.46
CA SER A 52 -43.92 22.96 -14.13
C SER A 52 -42.69 22.96 -13.18
N PHE A 53 -42.46 21.83 -12.49
CA PHE A 53 -41.33 21.67 -11.57
C PHE A 53 -39.96 21.73 -12.28
N GLN A 54 -39.34 22.92 -12.28
CA GLN A 54 -37.92 23.09 -12.63
C GLN A 54 -37.08 23.29 -11.37
N ARG A 55 -35.90 22.65 -11.31
CA ARG A 55 -34.87 23.05 -10.34
C ARG A 55 -34.24 24.38 -10.78
N ALA A 56 -33.64 25.09 -9.83
CA ALA A 56 -32.90 26.32 -10.08
C ALA A 56 -31.55 26.06 -10.83
N LYS A 57 -30.63 27.03 -10.98
CA LYS A 57 -29.57 26.97 -12.03
C LYS A 57 -28.11 26.71 -11.57
N ARG A 58 -27.77 25.56 -10.91
CA ARG A 58 -26.51 25.40 -10.10
C ARG A 58 -25.21 25.36 -10.92
N GLY A 59 -24.69 26.55 -11.25
CA GLY A 59 -23.34 26.78 -11.74
C GLY A 59 -22.24 26.26 -10.80
N ALA A 60 -21.05 26.05 -11.36
CA ALA A 60 -20.25 24.84 -11.10
C ALA A 60 -19.37 24.77 -9.83
N PHE A 61 -19.47 25.70 -8.87
CA PHE A 61 -18.60 25.64 -7.68
C PHE A 61 -19.12 24.64 -6.61
N PHE A 62 -18.23 23.73 -6.17
CA PHE A 62 -18.47 22.80 -5.07
C PHE A 62 -17.19 22.64 -4.23
N GLN A 63 -17.31 22.76 -2.91
CA GLN A 63 -16.23 22.49 -1.96
C GLN A 63 -16.05 20.97 -1.76
N PRO A 64 -14.81 20.42 -1.75
CA PRO A 64 -14.57 19.02 -1.41
C PRO A 64 -14.95 18.69 0.04
N ARG A 65 -15.22 17.41 0.30
CA ARG A 65 -15.67 16.90 1.61
C ARG A 65 -14.48 16.79 2.59
N PRO A 66 -14.66 17.09 3.88
CA PRO A 66 -13.64 16.76 4.89
C PRO A 66 -13.46 15.24 5.01
N GLN A 67 -12.28 14.83 5.49
CA GLN A 67 -11.97 13.45 5.85
C GLN A 67 -11.79 13.35 7.38
N LEU A 68 -11.90 12.13 7.91
CA LEU A 68 -11.73 11.80 9.32
C LEU A 68 -10.82 10.57 9.40
N TYR A 69 -9.86 10.59 10.33
CA TYR A 69 -8.97 9.45 10.61
C TYR A 69 -9.27 8.90 12.02
N ASN A 70 -8.32 8.24 12.68
CA ASN A 70 -8.51 7.79 14.07
C ASN A 70 -8.46 9.01 15.01
N THR A 71 -9.65 9.50 15.39
CA THR A 71 -9.83 10.68 16.26
C THR A 71 -9.09 10.60 17.60
N PHE A 72 -8.83 9.42 18.16
CA PHE A 72 -8.02 9.28 19.38
C PHE A 72 -6.52 9.50 19.11
N VAL A 73 -6.02 9.05 17.95
CA VAL A 73 -4.60 9.22 17.58
C VAL A 73 -4.31 10.67 17.18
N GLU A 74 -5.26 11.33 16.51
CA GLU A 74 -5.14 12.73 16.07
C GLU A 74 -5.42 13.75 17.18
N ASP A 75 -6.24 13.44 18.18
CA ASP A 75 -6.49 14.34 19.31
C ASP A 75 -5.35 14.28 20.34
N VAL A 76 -4.31 15.06 20.04
CA VAL A 76 -3.15 15.30 20.92
C VAL A 76 -3.56 15.83 22.29
N PHE A 77 -4.64 16.63 22.38
CA PHE A 77 -5.10 17.19 23.64
C PHE A 77 -5.80 16.14 24.51
N LEU A 78 -6.67 15.31 23.93
CA LEU A 78 -7.30 14.18 24.62
C LEU A 78 -6.24 13.22 25.17
N ARG A 79 -5.25 12.84 24.35
CA ARG A 79 -4.13 11.99 24.78
C ARG A 79 -3.37 12.58 25.97
N GLN A 80 -2.94 13.84 25.87
CA GLN A 80 -2.20 14.51 26.94
C GLN A 80 -3.04 14.74 28.21
N TYR A 81 -4.34 15.00 28.05
CA TYR A 81 -5.28 15.14 29.17
C TYR A 81 -5.44 13.83 29.93
N LEU A 82 -5.67 12.72 29.21
CA LEU A 82 -5.80 11.38 29.81
C LEU A 82 -4.52 10.96 30.54
N GLN A 83 -3.35 11.16 29.93
CA GLN A 83 -2.04 10.91 30.56
C GLN A 83 -1.74 11.77 31.81
N ARG A 84 -2.51 12.83 32.05
CA ARG A 84 -2.36 13.72 33.21
C ARG A 84 -3.40 13.45 34.31
N VAL A 85 -4.50 12.76 33.99
CA VAL A 85 -5.66 12.60 34.88
C VAL A 85 -5.85 11.14 35.33
N MET A 86 -5.41 10.16 34.54
CA MET A 86 -5.46 8.74 34.89
C MET A 86 -4.10 8.24 35.41
N PRO A 87 -4.06 7.21 36.28
CA PRO A 87 -2.83 6.47 36.58
C PRO A 87 -2.20 5.90 35.31
N VAL A 88 -0.88 5.77 35.28
CA VAL A 88 -0.14 5.31 34.08
C VAL A 88 -0.60 3.92 33.64
N GLU A 89 -0.84 3.05 34.62
CA GLU A 89 -1.26 1.66 34.47
C GLU A 89 -2.64 1.56 33.78
N VAL A 90 -3.56 2.47 34.14
CA VAL A 90 -4.89 2.58 33.51
C VAL A 90 -4.79 3.21 32.12
N CYS A 91 -3.85 4.15 31.94
CA CYS A 91 -3.58 4.78 30.66
C CYS A 91 -3.01 3.79 29.64
N GLU A 92 -2.15 2.85 30.06
CA GLU A 92 -1.57 1.82 29.21
C GLU A 92 -2.62 0.80 28.72
N GLU A 93 -3.53 0.34 29.59
CA GLU A 93 -4.66 -0.52 29.21
C GLU A 93 -5.60 0.19 28.21
N VAL A 94 -6.07 1.40 28.54
CA VAL A 94 -7.00 2.16 27.71
C VAL A 94 -6.39 2.56 26.36
N PHE A 95 -5.10 2.86 26.30
CA PHE A 95 -4.44 3.25 25.04
C PHE A 95 -4.16 2.04 24.14
N ALA A 96 -4.01 0.83 24.71
CA ALA A 96 -3.82 -0.40 23.93
C ALA A 96 -5.10 -0.85 23.19
N ASP A 97 -6.29 -0.67 23.80
CA ASP A 97 -7.59 -0.93 23.15
C ASP A 97 -7.82 0.02 21.95
N LEU A 98 -7.53 1.31 22.14
CA LEU A 98 -7.76 2.36 21.15
C LEU A 98 -6.74 2.33 19.97
N GLU A 99 -5.70 1.52 20.04
CA GLU A 99 -4.68 1.31 19.00
C GLU A 99 -4.71 -0.12 18.41
N ARG A 100 -5.62 -0.38 17.46
CA ARG A 100 -5.76 -1.64 16.67
C ARG A 100 -4.43 -2.36 16.36
N LYS A 101 -4.07 -3.33 17.20
CA LYS A 101 -2.95 -4.29 17.03
C LYS A 101 -3.36 -5.73 17.36
N TYR A 102 -4.34 -5.86 18.24
CA TYR A 102 -4.91 -7.11 18.73
C TYR A 102 -6.32 -7.30 18.19
N ASN A 103 -6.80 -8.54 18.16
CA ASN A 103 -8.22 -8.83 17.94
C ASN A 103 -9.02 -8.71 19.25
N ALA A 104 -10.34 -8.93 19.17
CA ALA A 104 -11.27 -8.84 20.31
C ALA A 104 -11.02 -9.87 21.45
N TRP A 105 -10.02 -10.75 21.31
CA TRP A 105 -9.63 -11.77 22.30
C TRP A 105 -8.21 -11.55 22.84
N GLY A 106 -7.57 -10.42 22.52
CA GLY A 106 -6.20 -10.12 22.95
C GLY A 106 -5.11 -10.84 22.14
N GLU A 107 -5.47 -11.53 21.05
CA GLU A 107 -4.48 -12.17 20.17
C GLU A 107 -3.86 -11.12 19.24
N LYS A 108 -2.53 -11.12 19.11
CA LYS A 108 -1.81 -10.17 18.23
C LYS A 108 -2.00 -10.58 16.77
N VAL A 109 -2.68 -9.74 15.97
CA VAL A 109 -3.04 -10.05 14.57
C VAL A 109 -2.31 -9.20 13.53
N ASP A 110 -1.82 -8.01 13.89
CA ASP A 110 -1.15 -7.06 12.98
C ASP A 110 -1.94 -6.85 11.66
N GLU A 111 -3.26 -6.68 11.75
CA GLU A 111 -4.15 -6.55 10.59
C GLU A 111 -4.10 -5.14 9.98
N LEU A 112 -3.68 -5.05 8.71
CA LEU A 112 -3.72 -3.81 7.93
C LEU A 112 -5.03 -3.69 7.13
N VAL A 113 -6.02 -3.00 7.71
CA VAL A 113 -7.33 -2.80 7.07
C VAL A 113 -7.25 -1.69 6.00
N THR A 114 -7.04 -2.08 4.74
CA THR A 114 -7.02 -1.14 3.59
C THR A 114 -8.41 -0.91 3.00
N SER A 115 -8.59 0.25 2.34
CA SER A 115 -9.85 0.58 1.66
C SER A 115 -10.15 -0.39 0.50
N SER A 116 -11.41 -0.45 0.06
CA SER A 116 -11.77 -1.18 -1.17
C SER A 116 -11.08 -0.57 -2.39
N ALA A 117 -11.01 0.76 -2.47
CA ALA A 117 -10.37 1.49 -3.57
C ALA A 117 -8.86 1.17 -3.69
N TRP A 118 -8.15 0.99 -2.57
CA TRP A 118 -6.74 0.57 -2.57
C TRP A 118 -6.56 -0.81 -3.20
N ARG A 119 -7.45 -1.76 -2.89
CA ARG A 119 -7.48 -3.09 -3.54
C ARG A 119 -7.91 -3.02 -5.01
N THR A 120 -8.81 -2.13 -5.38
CA THR A 120 -9.11 -1.88 -6.81
C THR A 120 -7.91 -1.27 -7.55
N LEU A 121 -7.06 -0.49 -6.89
CA LEU A 121 -5.81 0.05 -7.48
C LEU A 121 -4.73 -1.04 -7.67
N HIS A 122 -4.67 -2.04 -6.79
CA HIS A 122 -3.89 -3.28 -7.02
C HIS A 122 -4.34 -3.97 -8.32
N ASP A 123 -5.64 -4.23 -8.43
CA ASP A 123 -6.22 -5.00 -9.54
C ASP A 123 -6.05 -4.26 -10.88
N ILE A 124 -6.34 -2.95 -10.91
CA ILE A 124 -6.10 -2.08 -12.08
C ILE A 124 -4.62 -2.12 -12.48
N ALA A 125 -3.69 -2.06 -11.52
CA ALA A 125 -2.27 -2.02 -11.86
C ALA A 125 -1.76 -3.33 -12.47
N ALA A 126 -2.37 -4.47 -12.12
CA ALA A 126 -2.16 -5.75 -12.79
C ALA A 126 -2.75 -5.74 -14.21
N GLU A 127 -4.06 -5.52 -14.36
CA GLU A 127 -4.77 -5.60 -15.65
C GLU A 127 -4.15 -4.66 -16.70
N GLU A 128 -3.93 -3.41 -16.31
CA GLU A 128 -3.32 -2.39 -17.16
C GLU A 128 -1.83 -2.67 -17.43
N GLY A 129 -1.20 -3.53 -16.63
CA GLY A 129 0.17 -4.02 -16.82
C GLY A 129 1.24 -3.01 -16.43
N MET A 130 1.04 -2.28 -15.33
CA MET A 130 1.89 -1.17 -14.89
C MET A 130 3.35 -1.59 -14.62
N VAL A 131 3.59 -2.88 -14.36
CA VAL A 131 4.92 -3.52 -14.44
C VAL A 131 5.05 -4.34 -15.73
N ALA A 132 4.06 -5.20 -16.02
CA ALA A 132 4.09 -6.19 -17.11
C ALA A 132 4.51 -5.63 -18.49
N ILE A 133 4.05 -4.44 -18.89
CA ILE A 133 4.32 -3.84 -20.21
C ILE A 133 5.83 -3.80 -20.53
N ALA A 134 6.66 -3.52 -19.54
CA ALA A 134 8.11 -3.39 -19.72
C ALA A 134 8.80 -4.75 -19.98
N TYR A 135 8.35 -5.81 -19.29
CA TYR A 135 8.93 -7.16 -19.34
C TYR A 135 8.38 -8.01 -20.48
N GLU A 136 7.15 -7.74 -20.93
CA GLU A 136 6.53 -8.32 -22.13
C GLU A 136 7.34 -8.07 -23.41
N ARG A 137 8.10 -6.96 -23.48
CA ARG A 137 9.01 -6.58 -24.58
C ARG A 137 8.43 -6.63 -26.01
N LYS A 138 7.11 -6.63 -26.16
CA LYS A 138 6.36 -6.64 -27.44
C LYS A 138 6.81 -5.58 -28.45
N HIS A 139 7.41 -4.48 -27.98
CA HIS A 139 7.94 -3.41 -28.81
C HIS A 139 9.43 -3.14 -28.53
N ALA A 140 10.19 -4.16 -28.13
CA ALA A 140 11.60 -4.08 -27.74
C ALA A 140 11.83 -2.93 -26.72
N GLN A 141 12.79 -2.02 -26.97
CA GLN A 141 13.06 -0.88 -26.08
C GLN A 141 11.86 0.04 -25.85
N TRP A 142 10.93 0.13 -26.81
CA TRP A 142 9.75 1.00 -26.71
C TRP A 142 8.73 0.51 -25.67
N SER A 143 8.78 -0.77 -25.26
CA SER A 143 7.97 -1.29 -24.15
C SER A 143 8.22 -0.53 -22.84
N ARG A 144 9.47 -0.14 -22.53
CA ARG A 144 9.76 0.63 -21.32
C ARG A 144 9.23 2.07 -21.43
N LEU A 145 9.28 2.69 -22.61
CA LEU A 145 8.71 4.03 -22.84
C LEU A 145 7.18 4.03 -22.69
N HIS A 146 6.49 3.01 -23.22
CA HIS A 146 5.04 2.82 -23.03
C HIS A 146 4.69 2.68 -21.55
N GLN A 147 5.41 1.85 -20.79
CA GLN A 147 5.19 1.67 -19.36
C GLN A 147 5.40 2.98 -18.56
N VAL A 148 6.47 3.72 -18.84
CA VAL A 148 6.72 5.03 -18.20
C VAL A 148 5.64 6.05 -18.53
N ALA A 149 5.22 6.17 -19.79
CA ALA A 149 4.15 7.08 -20.20
C ALA A 149 2.83 6.78 -19.46
N LYS A 150 2.50 5.49 -19.29
CA LYS A 150 1.32 5.04 -18.54
C LYS A 150 1.44 5.37 -17.05
N THR A 151 2.61 5.17 -16.45
CA THR A 151 2.90 5.53 -15.04
C THR A 151 2.79 7.03 -14.79
N ILE A 152 3.19 7.88 -15.74
CA ILE A 152 3.02 9.34 -15.65
C ILE A 152 1.53 9.73 -15.64
N LEU A 153 0.71 9.12 -16.49
CA LEU A 153 -0.74 9.38 -16.55
C LEU A 153 -1.48 8.87 -15.31
N TRP A 154 -1.12 7.69 -14.81
CA TRP A 154 -1.81 7.04 -13.69
C TRP A 154 -1.35 7.54 -12.32
N GLY A 155 -0.07 7.86 -12.15
CA GLY A 155 0.55 8.23 -10.87
C GLY A 155 -0.24 9.25 -10.04
N PRO A 156 -0.60 10.42 -10.59
CA PRO A 156 -1.39 11.43 -9.87
C PRO A 156 -2.78 10.96 -9.42
N SER A 157 -3.36 9.97 -10.11
CA SER A 157 -4.67 9.38 -9.80
C SER A 157 -4.57 8.10 -8.97
N SER A 158 -3.36 7.60 -8.69
CA SER A 158 -3.11 6.29 -8.05
C SER A 158 -3.22 6.29 -6.52
N ALA A 159 -3.50 7.44 -5.88
CA ALA A 159 -3.45 7.59 -4.42
C ALA A 159 -2.14 7.08 -3.78
N LEU A 160 -1.00 7.30 -4.46
CA LEU A 160 0.34 6.78 -4.15
C LEU A 160 0.56 5.27 -4.32
N TYR A 161 -0.38 4.52 -4.90
CA TYR A 161 -0.16 3.11 -5.30
C TYR A 161 0.98 2.97 -6.35
N SER A 162 1.34 4.06 -7.03
CA SER A 162 2.58 4.14 -7.83
C SER A 162 3.86 3.81 -7.04
N CYS A 163 3.88 3.94 -5.70
CA CYS A 163 5.02 3.54 -4.86
C CYS A 163 5.18 2.00 -4.78
N PRO A 164 4.17 1.20 -4.38
CA PRO A 164 4.16 -0.25 -4.58
C PRO A 164 4.61 -0.68 -5.98
N ILE A 165 4.12 -0.04 -7.04
CA ILE A 165 4.48 -0.38 -8.42
C ILE A 165 5.95 -0.09 -8.73
N ALA A 166 6.51 1.04 -8.32
CA ALA A 166 7.92 1.34 -8.50
C ALA A 166 8.83 0.32 -7.77
N MET A 167 8.45 -0.10 -6.56
CA MET A 167 9.19 -1.14 -5.83
C MET A 167 9.06 -2.52 -6.49
N THR A 168 7.90 -2.84 -7.06
CA THR A 168 7.59 -4.09 -7.78
C THR A 168 8.36 -4.21 -9.11
N ASP A 169 8.46 -3.10 -9.85
CA ASP A 169 9.28 -2.96 -11.07
C ASP A 169 10.77 -3.12 -10.75
N GLY A 170 11.26 -2.44 -9.71
CA GLY A 170 12.62 -2.63 -9.20
C GLY A 170 12.91 -4.07 -8.74
N ALA A 171 11.94 -4.74 -8.11
CA ALA A 171 12.04 -6.13 -7.70
C ALA A 171 12.11 -7.09 -8.89
N ALA A 172 11.28 -6.89 -9.92
CA ALA A 172 11.33 -7.67 -11.16
C ALA A 172 12.66 -7.49 -11.91
N MET A 173 13.17 -6.25 -12.00
CA MET A 173 14.50 -5.95 -12.54
C MET A 173 15.62 -6.63 -11.76
N LEU A 174 15.59 -6.57 -10.42
CA LEU A 174 16.60 -7.19 -9.58
C LEU A 174 16.65 -8.71 -9.77
N ILE A 175 15.49 -9.37 -9.85
CA ILE A 175 15.42 -10.80 -10.12
C ILE A 175 15.96 -11.13 -11.51
N GLU A 176 15.50 -10.45 -12.56
CA GLU A 176 15.89 -10.72 -13.95
C GLU A 176 17.40 -10.52 -14.16
N SER A 177 17.94 -9.41 -13.67
CA SER A 177 19.36 -9.07 -13.79
C SER A 177 20.30 -9.87 -12.87
N SER A 178 19.77 -10.54 -11.85
CA SER A 178 20.58 -11.42 -10.99
C SER A 178 21.05 -12.70 -11.69
N GLY A 179 20.30 -13.18 -12.69
CA GLY A 179 20.49 -14.50 -13.31
C GLY A 179 20.09 -15.69 -12.43
N LEU A 180 19.80 -15.49 -11.14
CA LEU A 180 19.62 -16.54 -10.14
C LEU A 180 18.29 -17.31 -10.24
N THR A 181 17.44 -17.06 -11.25
CA THR A 181 16.12 -17.70 -11.37
C THR A 181 16.18 -19.20 -11.65
N GLN A 182 17.31 -19.71 -12.16
CA GLN A 182 17.56 -21.14 -12.33
C GLN A 182 18.02 -21.81 -11.02
N GLU A 183 18.89 -21.15 -10.26
CA GLU A 183 19.42 -21.63 -8.97
C GLU A 183 18.37 -21.52 -7.85
N LEU A 184 17.52 -20.50 -7.91
CA LEU A 184 16.52 -20.15 -6.90
C LEU A 184 15.12 -20.08 -7.55
N PRO A 185 14.42 -21.21 -7.73
CA PRO A 185 13.10 -21.27 -8.39
C PRO A 185 12.03 -20.36 -7.76
N GLN A 186 12.17 -20.02 -6.47
CA GLN A 186 11.35 -19.04 -5.78
C GLN A 186 11.44 -17.64 -6.39
N LEU A 187 12.61 -17.25 -6.93
CA LEU A 187 12.78 -15.99 -7.67
C LEU A 187 12.11 -16.07 -9.05
N GLY A 188 12.23 -17.21 -9.75
CA GLY A 188 11.49 -17.44 -11.00
C GLY A 188 9.96 -17.33 -10.80
N LYS A 189 9.45 -17.92 -9.72
CA LYS A 189 8.04 -17.75 -9.31
C LYS A 189 7.71 -16.30 -8.95
N ALA A 190 8.56 -15.62 -8.18
CA ALA A 190 8.34 -14.22 -7.82
C ALA A 190 8.28 -13.32 -9.07
N PHE A 191 9.24 -13.45 -10.00
CA PHE A 191 9.24 -12.70 -11.26
C PHE A 191 7.92 -12.86 -12.02
N ALA A 192 7.47 -14.10 -12.25
CA ALA A 192 6.21 -14.37 -12.94
C ALA A 192 4.97 -13.79 -12.22
N ARG A 193 5.04 -13.58 -10.90
CA ARG A 193 3.99 -12.96 -10.09
C ARG A 193 4.04 -11.44 -10.10
N LEU A 194 5.23 -10.84 -10.08
CA LEU A 194 5.47 -9.39 -10.17
C LEU A 194 5.20 -8.83 -11.57
N THR A 195 5.20 -9.68 -12.61
CA THR A 195 5.03 -9.27 -14.02
C THR A 195 3.78 -9.83 -14.71
N THR A 196 2.87 -10.49 -13.99
CA THR A 196 1.57 -10.92 -14.57
C THR A 196 0.59 -9.76 -14.71
N ARG A 197 -0.45 -9.96 -15.53
CA ARG A 197 -1.61 -9.06 -15.63
C ARG A 197 -2.85 -9.53 -14.87
N ASP A 198 -2.85 -10.76 -14.39
CA ASP A 198 -3.98 -11.36 -13.69
C ASP A 198 -4.03 -10.89 -12.23
N PRO A 199 -5.02 -10.11 -11.78
CA PRO A 199 -5.11 -9.62 -10.41
C PRO A 199 -5.13 -10.74 -9.36
N THR A 200 -5.70 -11.90 -9.70
CA THR A 200 -5.79 -13.05 -8.77
C THR A 200 -4.43 -13.71 -8.52
N ASN A 201 -3.44 -13.38 -9.36
CA ASN A 201 -2.09 -13.91 -9.27
C ASN A 201 -0.99 -12.83 -9.24
N PHE A 202 -1.32 -11.55 -9.36
CA PHE A 202 -0.36 -10.45 -9.24
C PHE A 202 0.21 -10.38 -7.81
N TRP A 203 1.50 -10.06 -7.71
CA TRP A 203 2.17 -9.77 -6.44
C TRP A 203 2.80 -8.38 -6.50
N THR A 204 2.87 -7.72 -5.34
CA THR A 204 3.68 -6.51 -5.17
C THR A 204 4.90 -6.78 -4.30
N SER A 205 5.84 -5.83 -4.29
CA SER A 205 7.08 -5.94 -3.50
C SER A 205 7.36 -4.69 -2.66
N GLY A 206 7.80 -4.88 -1.43
CA GLY A 206 8.41 -3.85 -0.58
C GLY A 206 9.95 -3.80 -0.70
N GLN A 207 10.55 -2.66 -0.39
CA GLN A 207 12.02 -2.48 -0.36
C GLN A 207 12.46 -1.92 1.00
N TRP A 208 12.87 -2.81 1.91
CA TRP A 208 13.07 -2.50 3.33
C TRP A 208 14.53 -2.15 3.65
N MET A 209 14.97 -1.03 3.09
CA MET A 209 16.37 -0.57 3.17
C MET A 209 16.66 0.32 4.38
N THR A 210 15.70 1.15 4.79
CA THR A 210 15.93 2.18 5.84
C THR A 210 15.83 1.61 7.24
N GLU A 211 16.86 1.87 8.06
CA GLU A 211 16.94 1.52 9.47
C GLU A 211 17.15 2.76 10.34
N ARG A 212 17.01 2.64 11.66
CA ARG A 212 16.95 3.79 12.59
C ARG A 212 18.21 4.67 12.54
N ARG A 213 19.36 4.11 12.16
CA ARG A 213 20.65 4.82 12.04
C ARG A 213 20.78 5.58 10.71
N GLY A 214 19.91 5.36 9.73
CA GLY A 214 19.88 6.09 8.46
C GLY A 214 19.28 5.30 7.29
N GLY A 215 18.74 6.02 6.30
CA GLY A 215 18.34 5.47 5.00
C GLY A 215 19.25 5.85 3.83
N SER A 216 20.11 6.87 4.00
CA SER A 216 21.00 7.37 2.94
C SER A 216 22.31 6.59 2.84
N ASP A 217 22.91 6.22 3.99
CA ASP A 217 24.05 5.33 4.07
C ASP A 217 23.64 3.99 4.69
N VAL A 218 23.08 3.11 3.86
CA VAL A 218 22.72 1.75 4.24
C VAL A 218 23.93 0.84 4.48
N GLY A 219 25.13 1.25 4.05
CA GLY A 219 26.36 0.47 4.26
C GLY A 219 26.79 0.47 5.72
N GLN A 220 26.73 1.64 6.37
CA GLN A 220 26.99 1.78 7.81
C GLN A 220 25.72 1.64 8.66
N SER A 221 24.53 2.04 8.19
CA SER A 221 23.32 2.10 9.03
C SER A 221 22.59 0.78 9.25
N THR A 222 22.78 -0.23 8.41
CA THR A 222 22.11 -1.53 8.56
C THR A 222 22.63 -2.25 9.81
N ASP A 223 21.76 -2.42 10.81
CA ASP A 223 22.00 -3.25 12.00
C ASP A 223 21.35 -4.64 11.85
N THR A 224 20.41 -4.83 10.90
CA THR A 224 19.74 -6.13 10.69
C THR A 224 20.75 -7.24 10.43
N VAL A 225 20.66 -8.32 11.21
CA VAL A 225 21.49 -9.54 11.12
C VAL A 225 20.73 -10.66 10.39
N ALA A 226 21.43 -11.42 9.56
CA ALA A 226 20.97 -12.63 8.90
C ALA A 226 21.69 -13.85 9.49
N VAL A 227 20.99 -14.64 10.29
CA VAL A 227 21.53 -15.83 10.97
C VAL A 227 21.29 -17.05 10.09
N PRO A 228 22.33 -17.80 9.65
CA PRO A 228 22.17 -18.95 8.77
C PRO A 228 21.35 -20.06 9.43
N GLN A 229 20.59 -20.81 8.62
CA GLN A 229 19.79 -21.97 9.02
C GLN A 229 20.28 -23.24 8.29
N GLU A 230 19.91 -24.42 8.80
CA GLU A 230 20.36 -25.73 8.27
C GLU A 230 19.93 -26.00 6.81
N ASP A 231 18.85 -25.38 6.35
CA ASP A 231 18.34 -25.48 4.98
C ASP A 231 19.04 -24.50 3.98
N GLY A 232 20.05 -23.77 4.44
CA GLY A 232 20.75 -22.74 3.66
C GLY A 232 20.00 -21.40 3.56
N SER A 233 18.83 -21.27 4.22
CA SER A 233 18.14 -19.99 4.39
C SER A 233 18.76 -19.16 5.53
N TYR A 234 18.22 -17.95 5.76
CA TYR A 234 18.62 -17.09 6.86
C TYR A 234 17.41 -16.56 7.61
N ARG A 235 17.51 -16.51 8.94
CA ARG A 235 16.53 -15.89 9.84
C ARG A 235 16.99 -14.47 10.18
N LEU A 236 16.13 -13.49 9.95
CA LEU A 236 16.49 -12.07 10.04
C LEU A 236 16.10 -11.49 11.40
N TYR A 237 17.00 -10.71 12.00
CA TYR A 237 16.77 -9.98 13.25
C TYR A 237 17.22 -8.53 13.08
N GLY A 238 16.30 -7.57 13.20
CA GLY A 238 16.58 -6.14 13.01
C GLY A 238 15.33 -5.30 13.03
N TYR A 239 15.47 -3.98 12.90
CA TYR A 239 14.34 -3.04 12.91
C TYR A 239 14.33 -2.16 11.66
N LYS A 240 13.44 -2.49 10.73
CA LYS A 240 13.20 -1.71 9.51
C LYS A 240 12.36 -0.49 9.85
N TRP A 241 12.99 0.68 9.78
CA TRP A 241 12.45 1.95 10.29
C TRP A 241 11.42 2.58 9.35
N PHE A 242 11.56 2.36 8.05
CA PHE A 242 10.53 2.72 7.07
C PHE A 242 10.27 1.56 6.12
N THR A 243 9.01 1.13 6.07
CA THR A 243 8.52 0.06 5.21
C THR A 243 7.23 0.50 4.51
N SER A 244 7.35 0.87 3.24
CA SER A 244 6.19 1.09 2.36
C SER A 244 5.64 -0.25 1.84
N ALA A 245 4.34 -0.28 1.53
CA ALA A 245 3.61 -1.47 1.07
C ALA A 245 3.75 -2.69 2.01
N THR A 246 3.33 -2.54 3.27
CA THR A 246 3.32 -3.65 4.26
C THR A 246 2.23 -4.69 4.00
N ASP A 247 1.38 -4.46 3.00
CA ASP A 247 0.46 -5.39 2.36
C ASP A 247 1.09 -6.21 1.21
N ALA A 248 2.34 -5.93 0.81
CA ALA A 248 3.02 -6.65 -0.26
C ALA A 248 3.36 -8.12 0.09
N ASP A 249 3.33 -8.98 -0.93
CA ASP A 249 3.53 -10.43 -0.82
C ASP A 249 4.98 -10.83 -0.48
N ILE A 250 5.94 -10.01 -0.95
CA ILE A 250 7.38 -10.18 -0.76
C ILE A 250 8.05 -8.84 -0.43
N ALA A 251 9.25 -8.90 0.15
CA ALA A 251 10.13 -7.73 0.24
C ALA A 251 11.58 -8.11 -0.02
N PHE A 252 12.32 -7.18 -0.64
CA PHE A 252 13.78 -7.19 -0.66
C PHE A 252 14.34 -6.34 0.48
N THR A 253 15.45 -6.79 1.06
CA THR A 253 16.06 -6.19 2.26
C THR A 253 17.57 -6.42 2.27
N LEU A 254 18.30 -5.51 2.91
CA LEU A 254 19.67 -5.73 3.34
C LEU A 254 19.71 -6.33 4.76
N ALA A 255 20.75 -7.12 5.03
CA ALA A 255 21.12 -7.65 6.34
C ALA A 255 22.60 -8.08 6.32
N ARG A 256 23.28 -8.07 7.48
CA ARG A 256 24.64 -8.58 7.64
C ARG A 256 24.60 -10.07 7.95
N VAL A 257 25.26 -10.90 7.15
CA VAL A 257 25.39 -12.34 7.43
C VAL A 257 26.21 -12.54 8.70
N GLN A 258 25.71 -13.38 9.60
CA GLN A 258 26.46 -13.82 10.78
C GLN A 258 27.42 -14.97 10.42
N ASP A 259 28.64 -14.89 10.91
CA ASP A 259 29.67 -15.93 10.73
C ASP A 259 29.52 -17.09 11.75
N PRO A 260 30.25 -18.21 11.59
CA PRO A 260 30.19 -19.34 12.54
C PRO A 260 30.72 -19.03 13.95
N GLN A 261 31.33 -17.87 14.16
CA GLN A 261 31.80 -17.39 15.46
C GLN A 261 30.76 -16.46 16.13
N GLY A 262 29.64 -16.19 15.45
CA GLY A 262 28.55 -15.35 15.94
C GLY A 262 28.75 -13.85 15.66
N LEU A 263 29.81 -13.46 14.95
CA LEU A 263 30.09 -12.08 14.60
C LEU A 263 29.39 -11.70 13.28
N VAL A 264 29.20 -10.39 13.06
CA VAL A 264 28.78 -9.83 11.78
C VAL A 264 29.87 -8.94 11.25
N THR A 265 30.22 -9.06 9.97
CA THR A 265 31.30 -8.27 9.37
C THR A 265 30.90 -6.79 9.33
N PRO A 266 31.67 -5.88 9.97
CA PRO A 266 31.56 -4.44 9.70
C PRO A 266 31.95 -4.15 8.26
N VAL A 267 31.48 -3.01 7.73
CA VAL A 267 31.95 -2.43 6.46
C VAL A 267 32.95 -1.33 6.78
#